data_AF-A0A371EK46-F1
#
_entry.id   AF-A0A371EK46-F1
#
_cell.length_a   1.000
_cell.length_b   1.000
_cell.length_c   1.000
_cell.angle_alpha   90.00
_cell.angle_beta   90.00
_cell.angle_gamma   90.00
#
_symmetry.space_group_name_H-M   'P 1'
#
loop_
_entity.id
_entity.type
_entity.pdbx_description
1 polymer ?
#
loop_
_entity_poly.entity_id
_entity_poly.type
_entity_poly.pdbx_seq_one_letter_code
_entity_poly.pdbx_strand_id
1 'polypeptide(L)'
;MRRRRKGRSAMRTSLLTIISLILLSLSICTQSEVITLTSDTFTDKIKEKDTAWFVKFCNLGSLWDDLGKAMEGEDEIEVGEVDCGLEKTVCTKVDIHSYPTFKVFYDGEEVARYQGSRDVGSMKTFVLEESEKAAAKALDSDKELHPPPAPLFFFFSLWSLSLSGLQLALYRRWCTSGFVFTFGFRLRHPFVYVLISICLFDLEVVN
;
A
#
# COMPACT_ATOMS: atom_id res chain seq x y z
N MET A 1 -44.44 30.30 49.87
CA MET A 1 -44.14 30.17 48.43
C MET A 1 -43.25 28.95 48.18
N ARG A 2 -43.77 27.84 47.62
CA ARG A 2 -42.97 26.68 47.17
C ARG A 2 -43.06 26.61 45.64
N ARG A 3 -41.98 26.95 44.91
CA ARG A 3 -41.90 26.76 43.45
C ARG A 3 -40.60 26.05 43.05
N ARG A 4 -40.79 24.90 42.38
CA ARG A 4 -40.00 24.33 41.27
C ARG A 4 -38.53 23.92 41.51
N ARG A 5 -38.32 22.75 42.14
CA ARG A 5 -37.11 21.90 41.97
C ARG A 5 -37.38 20.60 41.17
N LYS A 6 -38.50 20.50 40.45
CA LYS A 6 -38.91 19.28 39.71
C LYS A 6 -38.26 19.15 38.31
N GLY A 7 -37.55 20.18 37.83
CA GLY A 7 -37.01 20.22 36.46
C GLY A 7 -35.59 19.69 36.25
N ARG A 8 -34.71 19.74 37.27
CA ARG A 8 -33.29 19.38 37.08
C ARG A 8 -33.03 17.86 37.04
N SER A 9 -33.82 17.06 37.75
CA SER A 9 -33.65 15.60 37.80
C SER A 9 -34.24 14.90 36.57
N ALA A 10 -35.39 15.36 36.07
CA ALA A 10 -36.03 14.82 34.86
C ALA A 10 -35.19 15.06 33.59
N MET A 11 -34.48 16.19 33.54
CA MET A 11 -33.59 16.55 32.43
C MET A 11 -32.32 15.68 32.39
N ARG A 12 -31.76 15.33 33.57
CA ARG A 12 -30.59 14.44 33.67
C ARG A 12 -30.94 13.00 33.30
N THR A 13 -32.10 12.50 33.71
CA THR A 13 -32.56 11.16 33.33
C THR A 13 -32.86 11.06 31.84
N SER A 14 -33.48 12.09 31.23
CA SER A 14 -33.69 12.14 29.77
C SER A 14 -32.38 12.18 28.98
N LEU A 15 -31.36 12.90 29.47
CA LEU A 15 -30.08 12.99 28.79
C LEU A 15 -29.34 11.64 28.78
N LEU A 16 -29.39 10.90 29.89
CA LEU A 16 -28.76 9.58 30.00
C LEU A 16 -29.45 8.52 29.13
N THR A 17 -30.78 8.56 29.00
CA THR A 17 -31.52 7.64 28.11
C THR A 17 -31.25 7.94 26.64
N ILE A 18 -31.12 9.22 26.27
CA ILE A 18 -30.80 9.63 24.90
C ILE A 18 -29.37 9.22 24.55
N ILE A 19 -28.40 9.41 25.45
CA ILE A 19 -27.01 8.97 25.24
C ILE A 19 -26.93 7.44 25.11
N SER A 20 -27.70 6.68 25.90
CA SER A 20 -27.77 5.21 25.80
C SER A 20 -28.37 4.74 24.48
N LEU A 21 -29.45 5.38 23.99
CA LEU A 21 -30.06 5.09 22.69
C LEU A 21 -29.14 5.47 21.53
N ILE A 22 -28.40 6.58 21.65
CA ILE A 22 -27.39 6.99 20.67
C ILE A 22 -26.25 5.96 20.65
N LEU A 23 -25.70 5.57 21.80
CA LEU A 23 -24.66 4.54 21.88
C LEU A 23 -25.12 3.18 21.32
N LEU A 24 -26.37 2.79 21.57
CA LEU A 24 -26.96 1.56 21.01
C LEU A 24 -27.13 1.64 19.48
N SER A 25 -27.41 2.83 18.94
CA SER A 25 -27.49 3.06 17.50
C SER A 25 -26.12 3.11 16.80
N LEU A 26 -25.05 3.52 17.50
CA LEU A 26 -23.68 3.48 16.96
C LEU A 26 -23.16 2.03 16.83
N SER A 27 -23.71 1.07 17.56
CA SER A 27 -23.33 -0.35 17.45
C SER A 27 -23.93 -1.07 16.23
N ILE A 28 -24.76 -0.41 15.41
CA ILE A 28 -25.34 -1.00 14.21
C ILE A 28 -24.79 -0.24 12.98
N CYS A 29 -23.59 -0.57 12.52
CA CYS A 29 -23.12 -0.26 11.14
C CYS A 29 -21.74 -0.89 10.89
N THR A 30 -21.66 -2.21 10.93
CA THR A 30 -20.66 -2.91 10.12
C THR A 30 -21.44 -3.96 9.36
N GLN A 31 -22.11 -3.51 8.31
CA GLN A 31 -22.55 -4.37 7.24
C GLN A 31 -21.52 -4.16 6.15
N SER A 32 -20.70 -5.16 5.85
CA SER A 32 -19.93 -5.18 4.61
C SER A 32 -20.87 -4.86 3.48
N GLU A 33 -20.55 -3.75 2.84
CA GLU A 33 -21.29 -3.26 1.71
C GLU A 33 -20.46 -3.64 0.49
N VAL A 34 -20.95 -4.61 -0.28
CA VAL A 34 -20.46 -4.81 -1.64
C VAL A 34 -20.51 -3.48 -2.36
N ILE A 35 -19.37 -3.01 -2.86
CA ILE A 35 -19.28 -1.68 -3.47
C ILE A 35 -19.63 -1.78 -4.95
N THR A 36 -20.74 -1.17 -5.35
CA THR A 36 -21.06 -1.04 -6.78
C THR A 36 -20.15 0.00 -7.43
N LEU A 37 -19.37 -0.44 -8.42
CA LEU A 37 -18.41 0.36 -9.17
C LEU A 37 -19.03 0.82 -10.50
N THR A 38 -18.95 2.12 -10.75
CA THR A 38 -19.41 2.78 -11.97
C THR A 38 -18.24 3.16 -12.87
N SER A 39 -18.49 3.57 -14.12
CA SER A 39 -17.41 3.98 -15.03
C SER A 39 -16.53 5.12 -14.51
N ASP A 40 -17.12 6.03 -13.72
CA ASP A 40 -16.43 7.16 -13.12
C ASP A 40 -15.60 6.74 -11.90
N THR A 41 -16.08 5.80 -11.09
CA THR A 41 -15.43 5.40 -9.82
C THR A 41 -14.48 4.23 -9.97
N PHE A 42 -14.71 3.33 -10.94
CA PHE A 42 -13.96 2.10 -11.11
C PHE A 42 -12.45 2.35 -11.19
N THR A 43 -12.03 3.28 -12.05
CA THR A 43 -10.61 3.55 -12.32
C THR A 43 -9.87 4.09 -11.11
N ASP A 44 -10.54 4.92 -10.30
CA ASP A 44 -9.92 5.55 -9.12
C ASP A 44 -9.87 4.57 -7.95
N LYS A 45 -10.94 3.79 -7.77
CA LYS A 45 -11.04 2.74 -6.74
C LYS A 45 -9.96 1.68 -6.92
N ILE A 46 -9.84 1.08 -8.10
CA ILE A 46 -8.87 0.00 -8.33
C ILE A 46 -7.40 0.43 -8.22
N LYS A 47 -7.12 1.74 -8.29
CA LYS A 47 -5.78 2.34 -8.17
C LYS A 47 -5.41 2.71 -6.75
N GLU A 48 -6.29 2.45 -5.79
CA GLU A 48 -5.99 2.62 -4.38
C GLU A 48 -4.77 1.77 -4.01
N LYS A 49 -3.79 2.42 -3.36
CA LYS A 49 -2.50 1.80 -3.07
C LYS A 49 -2.64 0.74 -2.01
N ASP A 50 -1.87 -0.34 -2.16
CA ASP A 50 -1.80 -1.43 -1.18
C ASP A 50 -3.18 -2.07 -0.91
N THR A 51 -4.12 -1.96 -1.84
CA THR A 51 -5.49 -2.51 -1.72
C THR A 51 -5.83 -3.37 -2.93
N ALA A 52 -6.20 -4.62 -2.67
CA ALA A 52 -6.67 -5.54 -3.69
C ALA A 52 -8.19 -5.40 -3.88
N TRP A 53 -8.62 -5.24 -5.12
CA TRP A 53 -10.04 -5.17 -5.48
C TRP A 53 -10.49 -6.46 -6.14
N PHE A 54 -11.37 -7.22 -5.48
CA PHE A 54 -12.02 -8.37 -6.10
C PHE A 54 -13.37 -7.95 -6.69
N VAL A 55 -13.48 -8.02 -8.01
CA VAL A 55 -14.63 -7.45 -8.74
C VAL A 55 -15.39 -8.52 -9.50
N LYS A 56 -16.71 -8.58 -9.28
CA LYS A 56 -17.67 -9.36 -10.07
C LYS A 56 -18.21 -8.52 -11.22
N PHE A 57 -18.13 -9.06 -12.43
CA PHE A 57 -18.78 -8.53 -13.63
C PHE A 57 -19.97 -9.44 -13.95
N CYS A 58 -21.17 -9.04 -13.52
CA CYS A 58 -22.42 -9.75 -13.78
C CYS A 58 -23.61 -8.89 -13.33
N ASN A 59 -24.78 -9.15 -13.91
CA ASN A 59 -26.00 -8.40 -13.63
C ASN A 59 -26.83 -9.05 -12.49
N LEU A 60 -26.49 -10.25 -12.02
CA LEU A 60 -27.30 -11.06 -11.10
C LEU A 60 -26.44 -11.92 -10.16
N GLY A 61 -26.75 -11.93 -8.85
CA GLY A 61 -26.31 -12.98 -7.93
C GLY A 61 -26.18 -12.55 -6.46
N SER A 62 -26.80 -13.32 -5.56
CA SER A 62 -26.80 -13.13 -4.10
C SER A 62 -25.55 -13.67 -3.37
N LEU A 63 -24.67 -14.39 -4.07
CA LEU A 63 -23.46 -14.98 -3.48
C LEU A 63 -22.41 -13.92 -3.09
N TRP A 64 -22.46 -12.76 -3.74
CA TRP A 64 -21.47 -11.71 -3.54
C TRP A 64 -21.66 -10.99 -2.20
N ASP A 65 -22.90 -10.90 -1.71
CA ASP A 65 -23.21 -10.32 -0.39
C ASP A 65 -22.63 -11.16 0.75
N ASP A 66 -22.66 -12.50 0.61
CA ASP A 66 -22.09 -13.42 1.59
C ASP A 66 -20.55 -13.39 1.55
N LEU A 67 -19.97 -13.17 0.37
CA LEU A 67 -18.53 -12.95 0.25
C LEU A 67 -18.10 -11.63 0.90
N GLY A 68 -18.83 -10.54 0.67
CA GLY A 68 -18.57 -9.26 1.35
C GLY A 68 -18.49 -9.43 2.86
N LYS A 69 -19.44 -10.18 3.45
CA LYS A 69 -19.46 -10.49 4.89
C LYS A 69 -18.28 -11.33 5.34
N ALA A 70 -17.85 -12.28 4.53
CA ALA A 70 -16.69 -13.11 4.84
C ALA A 70 -15.36 -12.32 4.78
N MET A 71 -15.36 -11.16 4.13
CA MET A 71 -14.19 -10.30 3.91
C MET A 71 -14.11 -9.09 4.85
N GLU A 72 -15.11 -8.85 5.72
CA GLU A 72 -15.12 -7.72 6.69
C GLU A 72 -13.90 -7.63 7.62
N GLY A 73 -13.10 -8.69 7.73
CA GLY A 73 -11.88 -8.71 8.54
C GLY A 73 -10.58 -8.51 7.77
N GLU A 74 -10.64 -8.31 6.45
CA GLU A 74 -9.48 -8.17 5.59
C GLU A 74 -9.36 -6.71 5.12
N ASP A 75 -8.61 -5.88 5.85
CA ASP A 75 -8.51 -4.42 5.59
C ASP A 75 -7.83 -4.07 4.24
N GLU A 76 -7.09 -5.01 3.66
CA GLU A 76 -6.34 -4.83 2.40
C GLU A 76 -7.10 -5.33 1.17
N ILE A 77 -8.34 -5.82 1.34
CA ILE A 77 -9.12 -6.43 0.26
C ILE A 77 -10.55 -5.89 0.23
N GLU A 78 -10.87 -5.22 -0.87
CA GLU A 78 -12.20 -4.67 -1.13
C GLU A 78 -12.98 -5.52 -2.14
N VAL A 79 -14.27 -5.69 -1.89
CA VAL A 79 -15.17 -6.49 -2.73
C VAL A 79 -16.11 -5.57 -3.51
N GLY A 80 -15.91 -5.53 -4.83
CA GLY A 80 -16.66 -4.68 -5.74
C GLY A 80 -17.55 -5.44 -6.71
N GLU A 81 -18.54 -4.78 -7.27
CA GLU A 81 -19.31 -5.31 -8.40
C GLU A 81 -19.53 -4.27 -9.49
N VAL A 82 -19.62 -4.73 -10.74
CA VAL A 82 -19.91 -3.90 -11.90
C VAL A 82 -21.09 -4.53 -12.65
N ASP A 83 -22.17 -3.77 -12.81
CA ASP A 83 -23.29 -4.15 -13.67
C ASP A 83 -22.96 -3.81 -15.12
N CYS A 84 -22.60 -4.82 -15.91
CA CYS A 84 -22.28 -4.64 -17.32
C CYS A 84 -23.50 -4.30 -18.21
N GLY A 85 -24.72 -4.43 -17.70
CA GLY A 85 -25.92 -3.93 -18.36
C GLY A 85 -25.95 -2.40 -18.41
N LEU A 86 -25.56 -1.76 -17.31
CA LEU A 86 -25.49 -0.30 -17.15
C LEU A 86 -24.13 0.25 -17.60
N GLU A 87 -23.04 -0.37 -17.15
CA GLU A 87 -21.66 0.10 -17.30
C GLU A 87 -20.90 -0.68 -18.39
N LYS A 88 -21.46 -0.71 -19.60
CA LYS A 88 -20.90 -1.43 -20.75
C LYS A 88 -19.47 -1.00 -21.10
N THR A 89 -19.16 0.27 -20.90
CA THR A 89 -17.85 0.86 -21.21
C THR A 89 -16.74 0.25 -20.35
N VAL A 90 -17.00 0.04 -19.06
CA VAL A 90 -16.05 -0.61 -18.14
C VAL A 90 -15.83 -2.06 -18.57
N CYS A 91 -16.90 -2.81 -18.79
CA CYS A 91 -16.79 -4.23 -19.13
C CYS A 91 -16.09 -4.47 -20.46
N THR A 92 -16.22 -3.54 -21.41
CA THR A 92 -15.46 -3.59 -22.68
C THR A 92 -13.99 -3.24 -22.46
N LYS A 93 -13.68 -2.23 -21.64
CA LYS A 93 -12.28 -1.83 -21.32
C LYS A 93 -11.50 -2.95 -20.63
N VAL A 94 -12.16 -3.70 -19.74
CA VAL A 94 -11.58 -4.81 -18.99
C VAL A 94 -11.75 -6.14 -19.74
N ASP A 95 -12.12 -6.11 -21.02
CA ASP A 95 -12.17 -7.27 -21.92
C ASP A 95 -13.04 -8.45 -21.38
N ILE A 96 -14.25 -8.12 -20.92
CA ILE A 96 -15.19 -9.12 -20.38
C ILE A 96 -16.02 -9.74 -21.52
N HIS A 97 -15.67 -10.96 -21.92
CA HIS A 97 -16.36 -11.71 -22.99
C HIS A 97 -17.46 -12.67 -22.50
N SER A 98 -17.47 -12.99 -21.21
CA SER A 98 -18.34 -14.03 -20.65
C SER A 98 -18.83 -13.65 -19.25
N TYR A 99 -20.07 -13.99 -18.92
CA TYR A 99 -20.66 -13.73 -17.61
C TYR A 99 -21.00 -15.02 -16.87
N PRO A 100 -20.90 -15.03 -15.52
CA PRO A 100 -20.18 -14.07 -14.69
C PRO A 100 -18.66 -14.19 -14.87
N THR A 101 -17.93 -13.08 -14.76
CA THR A 101 -16.45 -13.08 -14.66
C THR A 101 -16.02 -12.38 -13.38
N PHE A 102 -14.97 -12.91 -12.75
CA PHE A 102 -14.40 -12.41 -11.52
C PHE A 102 -12.93 -12.10 -11.74
N LYS A 103 -12.49 -10.89 -11.40
CA LYS A 103 -11.11 -10.43 -11.57
C LYS A 103 -10.61 -9.77 -10.29
N VAL A 104 -9.33 -9.92 -10.02
CA VAL A 104 -8.62 -9.24 -8.94
C VAL A 104 -7.77 -8.14 -9.57
N PHE A 105 -7.88 -6.94 -9.01
CA PHE A 105 -7.07 -5.79 -9.35
C PHE A 105 -6.18 -5.41 -8.17
N TYR A 106 -4.99 -4.92 -8.46
CA TYR A 106 -4.06 -4.38 -7.47
C TYR A 106 -3.28 -3.23 -8.10
N ASP A 107 -3.20 -2.08 -7.42
CA ASP A 107 -2.56 -0.85 -7.94
C ASP A 107 -3.00 -0.45 -9.36
N GLY A 108 -4.26 -0.72 -9.70
CA GLY A 108 -4.87 -0.39 -10.99
C GLY A 108 -4.65 -1.41 -12.10
N GLU A 109 -3.92 -2.50 -11.85
CA GLU A 109 -3.67 -3.56 -12.83
C GLU A 109 -4.46 -4.83 -12.52
N GLU A 110 -4.88 -5.55 -13.57
CA GLU A 110 -5.47 -6.88 -13.42
C GLU A 110 -4.37 -7.89 -13.09
N VAL A 111 -4.39 -8.45 -11.88
CA VAL A 111 -3.37 -9.40 -11.42
C VAL A 111 -3.79 -10.85 -11.60
N ALA A 112 -5.09 -11.15 -11.49
CA ALA A 112 -5.60 -12.51 -11.60
C ALA A 112 -7.07 -12.56 -12.02
N ARG A 113 -7.44 -13.65 -12.71
CA ARG A 113 -8.83 -14.00 -13.04
C ARG A 113 -9.23 -15.27 -12.29
N TYR A 114 -10.34 -15.23 -11.56
CA TYR A 114 -10.83 -16.40 -10.84
C TYR A 114 -11.60 -17.34 -11.76
N GLN A 115 -11.22 -18.62 -11.73
CA GLN A 115 -11.83 -19.71 -12.52
C GLN A 115 -12.24 -20.92 -11.65
N GLY A 116 -12.18 -20.78 -10.33
CA GLY A 116 -12.48 -21.86 -9.38
C GLY A 116 -13.97 -22.08 -9.12
N SER A 117 -14.26 -22.87 -8.10
CA SER A 117 -15.63 -23.19 -7.67
C SER A 117 -16.37 -21.94 -7.16
N ARG A 118 -17.70 -21.92 -7.30
CA ARG A 118 -18.52 -20.77 -6.86
C ARG A 118 -18.88 -20.86 -5.38
N ASP A 119 -17.88 -21.07 -4.54
CA ASP A 119 -18.02 -21.19 -3.09
C ASP A 119 -17.29 -20.02 -2.41
N VAL A 120 -17.92 -19.41 -1.40
CA VAL A 120 -17.38 -18.25 -0.68
C VAL A 120 -15.99 -18.54 -0.11
N GLY A 121 -15.80 -19.73 0.46
CA GLY A 121 -14.50 -20.13 1.02
C GLY A 121 -13.39 -20.21 -0.03
N SER A 122 -13.67 -20.81 -1.20
CA SER A 122 -12.69 -20.90 -2.28
C SER A 122 -12.35 -19.53 -2.88
N MET A 123 -13.33 -18.64 -3.01
CA MET A 123 -13.09 -17.27 -3.44
C MET A 123 -12.25 -16.50 -2.43
N LYS A 124 -12.59 -16.57 -1.14
CA LYS A 124 -11.83 -15.90 -0.08
C LYS A 124 -10.36 -16.33 -0.09
N THR A 125 -10.08 -17.63 -0.09
CA THR A 125 -8.71 -18.13 -0.13
C THR A 125 -7.96 -17.66 -1.38
N PHE A 126 -8.61 -17.70 -2.54
CA PHE A 126 -7.99 -17.25 -3.78
C PHE A 126 -7.59 -15.77 -3.74
N VAL A 127 -8.49 -14.89 -3.29
CA VAL A 127 -8.20 -13.44 -3.28
C VAL A 127 -7.10 -13.13 -2.29
N LEU A 128 -7.09 -13.76 -1.11
CA LEU A 128 -6.00 -13.63 -0.13
C LEU A 128 -4.66 -14.00 -0.77
N GLU A 129 -4.56 -15.20 -1.36
CA GLU A 129 -3.31 -15.64 -1.99
C GLU A 129 -2.85 -14.74 -3.15
N GLU A 130 -3.78 -14.27 -3.99
CA GLU A 130 -3.41 -13.41 -5.13
C GLU A 130 -3.08 -11.98 -4.70
N SER A 131 -3.70 -11.46 -3.63
CA SER A 131 -3.36 -10.15 -3.05
C SER A 131 -1.94 -10.13 -2.47
N GLU A 132 -1.57 -11.16 -1.70
CA GLU A 132 -0.21 -11.31 -1.15
C GLU A 132 0.84 -11.42 -2.27
N LYS A 133 0.54 -12.20 -3.33
CA LYS A 133 1.42 -12.33 -4.50
C LYS A 133 1.57 -11.01 -5.25
N ALA A 134 0.49 -10.23 -5.38
CA ALA A 134 0.52 -8.94 -6.04
C ALA A 134 1.35 -7.92 -5.25
N ALA A 135 1.12 -7.83 -3.94
CA ALA A 135 1.90 -6.98 -3.03
C ALA A 135 3.40 -7.31 -3.08
N ALA A 136 3.76 -8.60 -3.07
CA ALA A 136 5.15 -9.02 -3.17
C ALA A 136 5.81 -8.64 -4.52
N LYS A 137 5.07 -8.69 -5.63
CA LYS A 137 5.57 -8.30 -6.97
C LYS A 137 5.72 -6.79 -7.13
N ALA A 138 4.85 -6.00 -6.52
CA ALA A 138 4.94 -4.55 -6.53
C ALA A 138 6.24 -4.05 -5.86
N LEU A 139 6.69 -4.72 -4.79
CA LEU A 139 7.94 -4.41 -4.09
C LEU A 139 9.22 -4.76 -4.88
N ASP A 140 9.17 -5.77 -5.73
CA ASP A 140 10.32 -6.15 -6.57
C ASP A 140 10.50 -5.18 -7.76
N SER A 141 9.39 -4.66 -8.29
CA SER A 141 9.37 -3.76 -9.46
C SER A 141 10.03 -2.40 -9.19
N ASP A 142 10.00 -1.90 -7.94
CA ASP A 142 10.71 -0.66 -7.56
C ASP A 142 12.24 -0.85 -7.49
N LYS A 143 12.70 -2.10 -7.35
CA LYS A 143 14.13 -2.45 -7.23
C LYS A 143 14.86 -2.45 -8.58
N GLU A 144 14.13 -2.50 -9.69
CA GLU A 144 14.66 -2.57 -11.05
C GLU A 144 15.00 -1.17 -11.66
N LEU A 145 14.93 -0.07 -10.89
CA LEU A 145 15.37 1.27 -11.35
C LEU A 145 16.84 1.60 -11.03
N HIS A 146 17.57 0.70 -10.36
CA HIS A 146 19.02 0.73 -10.34
C HIS A 146 19.57 -0.43 -11.18
N PRO A 147 20.22 -0.18 -12.33
CA PRO A 147 20.82 -1.26 -13.12
C PRO A 147 21.76 -2.09 -12.23
N PRO A 148 21.84 -3.42 -12.42
CA PRO A 148 22.75 -4.24 -11.63
C PRO A 148 24.16 -3.63 -11.75
N PRO A 149 24.90 -3.44 -10.64
CA PRO A 149 26.30 -3.04 -10.74
C PRO A 149 26.98 -4.10 -11.60
N ALA A 150 27.37 -3.69 -12.81
CA ALA A 150 28.11 -4.53 -13.73
C ALA A 150 29.24 -5.21 -12.93
N PRO A 151 29.48 -6.51 -13.12
CA PRO A 151 30.47 -7.21 -12.33
C PRO A 151 31.80 -6.46 -12.43
N LEU A 152 32.27 -5.96 -11.28
CA LEU A 152 33.48 -5.14 -11.13
C LEU A 152 34.74 -5.82 -11.73
N PHE A 153 34.64 -7.10 -12.10
CA PHE A 153 35.66 -7.85 -12.80
C PHE A 153 35.91 -7.43 -14.26
N PHE A 154 34.94 -6.84 -14.97
CA PHE A 154 35.15 -6.43 -16.37
C PHE A 154 35.72 -5.02 -16.53
N PHE A 155 35.58 -4.14 -15.54
CA PHE A 155 36.15 -2.79 -15.59
C PHE A 155 37.59 -2.71 -15.07
N PHE A 156 38.02 -3.63 -14.20
CA PHE A 156 39.37 -3.63 -13.65
C PHE A 156 40.45 -4.09 -14.67
N SER A 157 40.08 -4.88 -15.69
CA SER A 157 41.03 -5.33 -16.71
C SER A 157 41.25 -4.30 -17.82
N LEU A 158 40.23 -3.50 -18.17
CA LEU A 158 40.34 -2.47 -19.22
C LEU A 158 40.85 -1.11 -18.71
N TRP A 159 40.67 -0.80 -17.41
CA TRP A 159 41.25 0.41 -16.79
C TRP A 159 42.58 0.14 -16.06
N SER A 160 43.29 -0.93 -16.42
CA SER A 160 44.72 -1.07 -16.10
C SER A 160 45.60 -0.91 -17.34
N LEU A 161 45.03 -1.06 -18.55
CA LEU A 161 45.75 -0.93 -19.82
C LEU A 161 45.69 0.47 -20.47
N SER A 162 45.02 1.44 -19.84
CA SER A 162 44.92 2.81 -20.37
C SER A 162 45.11 3.87 -19.28
N LEU A 163 46.05 3.65 -18.36
CA LEU A 163 46.59 4.69 -17.47
C LEU A 163 47.89 5.27 -18.04
N SER A 164 47.89 5.58 -19.34
CA SER A 164 48.90 6.43 -19.98
C SER A 164 48.18 7.47 -20.84
N GLY A 165 47.72 8.56 -20.22
CA GLY A 165 47.16 9.68 -20.98
C GLY A 165 46.20 10.54 -20.20
N LEU A 166 46.75 11.50 -19.46
CA LEU A 166 46.31 12.90 -19.41
C LEU A 166 44.86 13.20 -19.84
N GLN A 167 43.99 13.59 -18.90
CA GLN A 167 43.33 14.91 -18.94
C GLN A 167 42.61 15.20 -17.62
N LEU A 168 42.86 16.39 -17.08
CA LEU A 168 42.04 17.03 -16.06
C LEU A 168 40.59 17.17 -16.56
N ALA A 169 39.64 16.59 -15.84
CA ALA A 169 38.23 16.95 -15.95
C ALA A 169 37.70 17.27 -14.55
N LEU A 170 37.55 18.56 -14.30
CA LEU A 170 36.99 19.18 -13.11
C LEU A 170 35.59 18.62 -12.84
N TYR A 171 35.45 17.71 -11.88
CA TYR A 171 34.13 17.38 -11.33
C TYR A 171 33.77 18.41 -10.26
N ARG A 172 33.01 19.43 -10.66
CA ARG A 172 32.33 20.31 -9.72
C ARG A 172 31.25 19.50 -8.98
N ARG A 173 31.40 19.47 -7.64
CA ARG A 173 30.38 19.49 -6.55
C ARG A 173 28.94 19.66 -7.07
N TRP A 174 27.94 18.92 -6.59
CA TRP A 174 27.28 19.19 -5.30
C TRP A 174 26.94 17.92 -4.52
N CYS A 175 27.50 17.82 -3.31
CA CYS A 175 27.06 16.96 -2.22
C CYS A 175 26.23 17.80 -1.25
N THR A 176 25.04 17.32 -0.89
CA THR A 176 24.40 17.52 0.41
C THR A 176 24.02 16.10 0.86
N SER A 177 24.56 15.47 1.90
CA SER A 177 25.37 15.90 3.03
C SER A 177 26.07 14.67 3.62
N GLY A 178 27.32 14.81 4.06
CA GLY A 178 27.92 13.98 5.12
C GLY A 178 28.59 12.66 4.73
N PHE A 179 29.77 12.70 4.11
CA PHE A 179 30.64 11.54 3.91
C PHE A 179 31.75 11.50 4.98
N VAL A 180 31.88 10.37 5.69
CA VAL A 180 33.04 10.06 6.54
C VAL A 180 34.13 9.48 5.64
N PHE A 181 35.29 10.14 5.58
CA PHE A 181 36.48 9.61 4.91
C PHE A 181 37.31 8.79 5.89
N THR A 182 37.37 7.48 5.72
CA THR A 182 38.40 6.63 6.34
C THR A 182 39.56 6.49 5.36
N PHE A 183 40.67 7.22 5.60
CA PHE A 183 41.92 6.97 4.89
C PHE A 183 42.73 5.90 5.64
N GLY A 184 42.76 4.68 5.11
CA GLY A 184 43.66 3.64 5.56
C GLY A 184 44.98 3.69 4.80
N PHE A 185 46.01 4.33 5.35
CA PHE A 185 47.38 4.18 4.85
C PHE A 185 48.05 2.99 5.56
N ARG A 186 48.45 1.99 4.77
CA ARG A 186 49.17 0.80 5.23
C ARG A 186 50.67 1.07 5.19
N LEU A 187 51.29 1.37 6.33
CA LEU A 187 52.75 1.35 6.49
C LEU A 187 53.18 0.43 7.64
N ARG A 188 54.38 -0.10 7.47
CA ARG A 188 54.93 -1.35 8.01
C ARG A 188 55.54 -1.13 9.41
N HIS A 189 55.23 -2.03 10.36
CA HIS A 189 55.90 -2.29 11.66
C HIS A 189 55.53 -1.44 12.91
N PRO A 190 55.75 -1.98 14.14
CA PRO A 190 54.72 -2.11 15.19
C PRO A 190 54.87 -1.07 16.32
N PHE A 191 53.84 -1.03 17.18
CA PHE A 191 53.68 -0.28 18.45
C PHE A 191 52.71 0.93 18.41
N VAL A 192 51.64 0.76 19.21
CA VAL A 192 50.71 1.76 19.78
C VAL A 192 49.79 2.50 18.80
N TYR A 193 48.50 2.14 18.81
CA TYR A 193 47.43 3.01 18.32
C TYR A 193 46.82 3.76 19.51
N VAL A 194 46.98 5.08 19.51
CA VAL A 194 46.26 6.00 20.42
C VAL A 194 44.93 6.35 19.74
N LEU A 195 43.81 6.00 20.39
CA LEU A 195 42.48 6.47 20.00
C LEU A 195 42.31 7.90 20.51
N ILE A 196 42.41 8.88 19.62
CA ILE A 196 42.00 10.26 19.91
C ILE A 196 40.60 10.43 19.33
N SER A 197 39.60 10.25 20.20
CA SER A 197 38.22 10.66 19.93
C SER A 197 38.10 12.12 20.30
N ILE A 198 37.95 13.01 19.32
CA ILE A 198 37.56 14.40 19.56
C ILE A 198 36.13 14.54 19.05
N CYS A 199 35.17 14.42 19.97
CA CYS A 199 33.85 14.99 19.80
C CYS A 199 34.00 16.51 19.84
N LEU A 200 33.59 17.21 18.79
CA LEU A 200 33.26 18.62 18.92
C LEU A 200 31.74 18.78 18.85
N PHE A 201 31.22 19.11 20.01
CA PHE A 201 29.85 19.45 20.35
C PHE A 201 29.73 20.97 20.19
N ASP A 202 28.74 21.45 19.46
CA ASP A 202 28.15 22.80 19.53
C ASP A 202 26.86 22.70 18.70
N LEU A 203 25.65 22.53 19.26
CA LEU A 203 24.91 23.42 20.17
C LEU A 203 24.92 24.88 19.67
N GLU A 204 23.86 25.30 18.97
CA GLU A 204 23.08 26.48 19.35
C GLU A 204 21.80 26.58 18.50
N VAL A 205 20.72 26.95 19.18
CA VAL A 205 19.37 27.30 18.72
C VAL A 205 19.37 28.73 18.13
N VAL A 206 18.31 29.07 17.37
CA VAL A 206 17.68 30.39 17.07
C VAL A 206 17.43 30.50 15.54
N ASN A 207 16.20 30.66 15.04
CA ASN A 207 15.00 31.37 15.50
C ASN A 207 13.72 30.57 15.20
#